data_AF-A0A0R2EP27-F1
#
_entry.id   AF-A0A0R2EP27-F1
#
_cell.length_a   1.000
_cell.length_b   1.000
_cell.length_c   1.000
_cell.angle_alpha   90.00
_cell.angle_beta   90.00
_cell.angle_gamma   90.00
#
_symmetry.space_group_name_H-M   'P 1'
#
loop_
_entity.id
_entity.type
_entity.pdbx_description
1 polymer ?
#
loop_
_entity_poly.entity_id
_entity_poly.type
_entity_poly.pdbx_seq_one_letter_code
_entity_poly.pdbx_strand_id
1 'polypeptide(L)'
;MGGFWALRDQFIAYFISFFWIGAMWVGLHNNWRRVKTITRAAPWLGIVLLFFSSLVPYATRIVSAHFMSVGAQVFYGLIIIGVTLANLALYRSVLGDAPRNRLLFWDVVVKCAALLLTFAFPPTMMIVTLLAAIFWVIMGLQKY
;
A
#
# COMPACT_ATOMS: atom_id res chain seq x y z
N MET A 1 5.51 0.36 -33.93
CA MET A 1 5.19 1.26 -32.79
C MET A 1 3.93 0.85 -32.00
N GLY A 2 3.17 -0.19 -32.37
CA GLY A 2 1.93 -0.59 -31.65
C GLY A 2 2.10 -1.51 -30.43
N GLY A 3 3.27 -2.13 -30.22
CA GLY A 3 3.48 -3.09 -29.12
C GLY A 3 3.47 -2.45 -27.72
N PHE A 4 4.01 -1.23 -27.57
CA PHE A 4 4.03 -0.53 -26.28
C PHE A 4 2.64 -0.09 -25.82
N TRP A 5 1.75 0.30 -26.74
CA TRP A 5 0.38 0.69 -26.42
C TRP A 5 -0.47 -0.49 -25.93
N ALA A 6 -0.18 -1.71 -26.41
CA ALA A 6 -0.82 -2.93 -25.93
C ALA A 6 -0.44 -3.26 -24.48
N LEU A 7 0.74 -2.81 -24.03
CA LEU A 7 1.26 -3.05 -22.67
C LEU A 7 0.97 -1.90 -21.69
N ARG A 8 0.25 -0.86 -22.12
CA ARG A 8 0.01 0.36 -21.31
C ARG A 8 -0.57 0.04 -19.93
N ASP A 9 -1.50 -0.92 -19.84
CA ASP A 9 -2.16 -1.29 -18.58
C ASP A 9 -1.18 -1.97 -17.61
N GLN A 10 -0.21 -2.73 -18.14
CA GLN A 10 0.87 -3.34 -17.38
C GLN A 10 1.86 -2.31 -16.85
N PHE A 11 2.26 -1.36 -17.70
CA PHE A 11 3.12 -0.26 -17.28
C PHE A 11 2.45 0.63 -16.23
N ILE A 12 1.17 0.97 -16.41
CA ILE A 12 0.41 1.79 -15.45
C ILE A 12 0.28 1.08 -14.11
N ALA A 13 -0.12 -0.20 -14.11
CA ALA A 13 -0.25 -0.97 -12.88
C ALA A 13 1.07 -1.07 -12.13
N TYR A 14 2.14 -1.41 -12.84
CA TYR A 14 3.49 -1.46 -12.28
C TYR A 14 3.91 -0.12 -11.68
N PHE A 15 3.73 0.97 -12.42
CA PHE A 15 4.09 2.32 -11.99
C PHE A 15 3.35 2.68 -10.69
N ILE A 16 2.02 2.51 -10.66
CA ILE A 16 1.20 2.79 -9.47
C ILE A 16 1.71 1.99 -8.27
N SER A 17 1.90 0.68 -8.42
CA SER A 17 2.30 -0.19 -7.33
C SER A 17 3.72 0.09 -6.84
N PHE A 18 4.65 0.40 -7.75
CA PHE A 18 6.01 0.79 -7.40
C PHE A 18 6.04 2.07 -6.56
N PHE A 19 5.38 3.13 -7.02
CA PHE A 19 5.32 4.39 -6.28
C PHE A 19 4.62 4.24 -4.93
N TRP A 20 3.58 3.41 -4.86
CA TRP A 20 2.91 3.11 -3.60
C TRP A 20 3.80 2.39 -2.59
N ILE A 21 4.51 1.32 -3.00
CA ILE A 21 5.49 0.63 -2.13
C ILE A 21 6.60 1.59 -1.70
N GLY A 22 7.11 2.42 -2.64
CA GLY A 22 8.15 3.41 -2.35
C GLY A 22 7.70 4.43 -1.30
N ALA A 23 6.49 4.98 -1.44
CA ALA A 23 5.89 5.90 -0.47
C ALA A 23 5.75 5.25 0.91
N MET A 24 5.29 4.00 0.96
CA MET A 24 5.21 3.23 2.20
C MET A 24 6.58 3.03 2.83
N TRP A 25 7.60 2.67 2.03
CA TRP A 25 8.96 2.41 2.50
C TRP A 25 9.61 3.66 3.09
N VAL A 26 9.47 4.81 2.44
CA VAL A 26 9.93 6.10 3.00
C VAL A 26 9.20 6.40 4.30
N GLY A 27 7.88 6.15 4.33
CA GLY A 27 7.07 6.29 5.53
C GLY A 27 7.57 5.43 6.69
N LEU A 28 7.95 4.18 6.41
CA LEU A 28 8.52 3.23 7.37
C LEU A 28 9.92 3.66 7.82
N HIS A 29 10.82 4.02 6.90
CA HIS A 29 12.17 4.50 7.21
C HIS A 29 12.14 5.75 8.12
N ASN A 30 11.22 6.69 7.84
CA ASN A 30 11.02 7.87 8.69
C ASN A 30 10.53 7.52 10.11
N ASN A 31 9.79 6.41 10.26
CA ASN A 31 9.41 5.91 11.58
C ASN A 31 10.61 5.34 12.31
N TRP A 32 11.45 4.55 11.63
CA TRP A 32 12.66 3.95 12.20
C TRP A 32 13.61 4.98 12.82
N ARG A 33 13.73 6.18 12.24
CA ARG A 33 14.54 7.28 12.82
C ARG A 33 14.06 7.76 14.20
N ARG A 34 12.79 7.55 14.54
CA ARG A 34 12.16 8.00 15.80
C ARG A 34 12.16 6.93 16.88
N VAL A 35 12.58 5.71 16.52
CA VAL A 35 12.57 4.55 17.39
C VAL A 35 13.70 4.67 18.40
N LYS A 36 13.35 4.70 19.69
CA LYS A 36 14.34 4.68 20.78
C LYS A 36 14.61 3.27 21.30
N THR A 37 13.60 2.40 21.25
CA THR A 37 13.67 1.02 21.74
C THR A 37 12.94 0.09 20.77
N ILE A 38 13.55 -1.07 20.49
CA ILE A 38 12.95 -2.09 19.62
C ILE A 38 12.30 -3.15 20.52
N THR A 39 10.99 -3.32 20.40
CA THR A 39 10.26 -4.36 21.12
C THR A 39 10.51 -5.73 20.47
N ARG A 40 10.38 -6.82 21.24
CA ARG A 40 10.58 -8.19 20.73
C ARG A 40 9.64 -8.55 19.58
N ALA A 41 8.47 -7.92 19.50
CA ALA A 41 7.48 -8.14 18.44
C ALA A 41 7.83 -7.42 17.13
N ALA A 42 8.62 -6.33 17.17
CA ALA A 42 8.85 -5.49 16.00
C ALA A 42 9.52 -6.22 14.81
N PRO A 43 10.56 -7.05 15.00
CA PRO A 43 11.15 -7.81 13.89
C PRO A 43 10.16 -8.78 13.22
N TRP A 44 9.33 -9.47 14.02
CA TRP A 44 8.31 -10.39 13.52
C TRP A 44 7.22 -9.66 12.72
N LEU A 45 6.77 -8.50 13.20
CA LEU A 45 5.85 -7.64 12.44
C LEU A 45 6.49 -7.10 11.16
N GLY A 46 7.80 -6.84 11.19
CA GLY A 46 8.59 -6.55 9.99
C GLY A 46 8.55 -7.69 8.97
N ILE A 47 8.69 -8.95 9.40
CA ILE A 47 8.57 -10.12 8.52
C ILE A 47 7.16 -10.23 7.92
N VAL A 48 6.11 -10.01 8.72
CA VAL A 48 4.72 -9.99 8.21
C VAL A 48 4.54 -8.90 7.16
N LEU A 49 5.07 -7.69 7.42
CA LEU A 49 5.04 -6.59 6.45
C LEU A 49 5.78 -6.96 5.15
N LEU A 50 6.95 -7.58 5.26
CA LEU A 50 7.73 -8.04 4.11
C LEU A 50 7.00 -9.12 3.32
N PHE A 51 6.36 -10.06 3.99
CA PHE A 51 5.55 -11.11 3.35
C PHE A 51 4.46 -10.48 2.46
N PHE A 52 3.62 -9.60 3.00
CA PHE A 52 2.59 -8.94 2.20
C PHE A 52 3.20 -8.06 1.09
N SER A 53 4.30 -7.37 1.37
CA SER A 53 4.98 -6.53 0.38
C SER A 53 5.51 -7.36 -0.80
N SER A 54 6.02 -8.57 -0.55
CA SER A 54 6.47 -9.48 -1.60
C SER A 54 5.35 -10.03 -2.48
N LEU A 55 4.10 -9.99 -2.00
CA LEU A 55 2.92 -10.37 -2.79
C LEU A 55 2.43 -9.25 -3.71
N VAL A 56 2.82 -7.99 -3.46
CA VAL A 56 2.37 -6.85 -4.27
C VAL A 56 2.78 -6.99 -5.74
N PRO A 57 4.03 -7.33 -6.13
CA PRO A 57 4.38 -7.52 -7.53
C PRO A 57 3.53 -8.60 -8.22
N TYR A 58 3.25 -9.70 -7.51
CA TYR A 58 2.41 -10.79 -8.02
C TYR A 58 0.97 -10.34 -8.24
N ALA A 59 0.38 -9.65 -7.26
CA ALA A 59 -0.96 -9.09 -7.36
C ALA A 59 -1.06 -8.03 -8.48
N THR A 60 -0.03 -7.20 -8.63
CA THR A 60 0.07 -6.19 -9.69
C THR A 60 0.06 -6.83 -11.07
N ARG A 61 0.78 -7.95 -11.26
CA ARG A 61 0.75 -8.71 -12.51
C ARG A 61 -0.67 -9.20 -12.83
N ILE A 62 -1.37 -9.77 -11.86
CA ILE A 62 -2.74 -10.27 -12.05
C ILE A 62 -3.70 -9.13 -12.41
N VAL A 63 -3.65 -8.02 -11.65
CA VAL A 63 -4.52 -6.88 -11.89
C VAL A 63 -4.22 -6.23 -13.24
N SER A 64 -2.95 -6.21 -13.66
CA SER A 64 -2.58 -5.66 -14.97
C SER A 64 -3.06 -6.49 -16.15
N ALA A 65 -3.11 -7.82 -16.01
CA ALA A 65 -3.61 -8.72 -17.04
C ALA A 65 -5.15 -8.66 -17.14
N HIS A 66 -5.82 -8.34 -16.03
CA HIS A 66 -7.28 -8.32 -15.93
C HIS A 66 -7.77 -7.04 -15.23
N PHE A 67 -7.46 -5.88 -15.81
CA PHE A 67 -7.65 -4.57 -15.18
C PHE A 67 -9.10 -4.30 -14.75
N MET A 68 -10.08 -4.72 -15.55
CA MET A 68 -11.51 -4.55 -15.28
C MET A 68 -12.14 -5.74 -14.53
N SER A 69 -11.35 -6.71 -14.06
CA SER A 69 -11.88 -7.85 -13.29
C SER A 69 -12.02 -7.50 -11.81
N VAL A 70 -13.24 -7.62 -11.29
CA VAL A 70 -13.51 -7.46 -9.85
C VAL A 70 -12.64 -8.40 -9.02
N GLY A 71 -12.50 -9.67 -9.42
CA GLY A 71 -11.71 -10.66 -8.68
C GLY A 71 -10.22 -10.28 -8.59
N ALA A 72 -9.64 -9.78 -9.68
CA ALA A 72 -8.25 -9.33 -9.70
C ALA A 72 -8.04 -8.09 -8.81
N GLN A 73 -8.98 -7.15 -8.85
CA GLN A 73 -8.96 -5.92 -8.07
C GLN A 73 -9.16 -6.19 -6.57
N VAL A 74 -10.06 -7.12 -6.21
CA VAL A 74 -10.25 -7.56 -4.82
C VAL A 74 -9.00 -8.23 -4.30
N PHE A 75 -8.38 -9.13 -5.07
CA PHE A 75 -7.12 -9.77 -4.67
C PHE A 75 -6.01 -8.74 -4.43
N TYR A 76 -5.83 -7.79 -5.36
CA TYR A 76 -4.89 -6.67 -5.19
C TYR A 76 -5.19 -5.86 -3.93
N GLY A 77 -6.46 -5.49 -3.73
CA GLY A 77 -6.90 -4.71 -2.57
C GLY A 77 -6.63 -5.41 -1.24
N LEU A 78 -6.86 -6.72 -1.14
CA LEU A 78 -6.57 -7.50 0.07
C LEU A 78 -5.09 -7.47 0.43
N ILE A 79 -4.19 -7.62 -0.56
CA ILE A 79 -2.75 -7.55 -0.33
C ILE A 79 -2.34 -6.16 0.16
N ILE A 80 -2.82 -5.10 -0.48
CA ILE A 80 -2.55 -3.72 -0.09
C ILE A 80 -3.05 -3.40 1.32
N ILE A 81 -4.26 -3.85 1.67
CA ILE A 81 -4.80 -3.71 3.03
C ILE A 81 -3.93 -4.48 4.03
N GLY A 82 -3.51 -5.71 3.69
CA GLY A 82 -2.59 -6.51 4.49
C GLY A 82 -1.25 -5.81 4.78
N VAL A 83 -0.61 -5.23 3.75
CA VAL A 83 0.59 -4.39 3.92
C VAL A 83 0.32 -3.21 4.85
N THR A 84 -0.82 -2.53 4.67
CA THR A 84 -1.18 -1.34 5.46
C THR A 84 -1.41 -1.69 6.93
N LEU A 85 -2.12 -2.79 7.20
CA LEU A 85 -2.36 -3.32 8.55
C LEU A 85 -1.05 -3.77 9.21
N ALA A 86 -0.19 -4.47 8.48
CA ALA A 86 1.13 -4.87 8.99
C ALA A 86 1.99 -3.65 9.33
N ASN A 87 1.98 -2.62 8.49
CA ASN A 87 2.68 -1.35 8.75
C ASN A 87 2.10 -0.62 9.98
N LEU A 88 0.77 -0.63 10.15
CA LEU A 88 0.10 -0.07 11.33
C LEU A 88 0.48 -0.80 12.61
N ALA A 89 0.47 -2.14 12.59
CA ALA A 89 0.86 -2.97 13.72
C ALA A 89 2.34 -2.73 14.09
N LEU A 90 3.22 -2.72 13.09
CA LEU A 90 4.64 -2.40 13.29
C LEU A 90 4.82 -1.00 13.88
N TYR A 91 4.13 0.00 13.33
CA TYR A 91 4.17 1.37 13.85
C TYR A 91 3.76 1.45 15.33
N ARG A 92 2.63 0.84 15.70
CA ARG A 92 2.15 0.80 17.09
C ARG A 92 3.13 0.09 18.02
N SER A 93 3.77 -0.98 17.56
CA SER A 93 4.70 -1.76 18.38
C SER A 93 5.98 -1.02 18.74
N VAL A 94 6.33 0.05 18.01
CA VAL A 94 7.59 0.77 18.19
C VAL A 94 7.42 2.22 18.63
N LEU A 95 6.34 2.88 18.21
CA LEU A 95 6.08 4.30 18.51
C LEU A 95 4.84 4.53 19.38
N GLY A 96 4.16 3.46 19.80
CA GLY A 96 2.95 3.54 20.62
C GLY A 96 1.80 4.25 19.91
N ASP A 97 0.93 4.89 20.69
CA ASP A 97 -0.23 5.61 20.18
C ASP A 97 0.11 7.07 19.83
N ALA A 98 0.63 7.26 18.62
CA ALA A 98 0.98 8.57 18.08
C ALA A 98 -0.07 9.04 17.05
N PRO A 99 -0.20 10.35 16.76
CA PRO A 99 -1.23 10.88 15.84
C PRO A 99 -1.27 10.21 14.46
N ARG A 100 -0.12 9.71 13.98
CA ARG A 100 -0.01 8.97 12.72
C ARG A 100 -0.75 7.62 12.73
N ASN A 101 -0.96 7.01 13.90
CA ASN A 101 -1.78 5.82 14.06
C ASN A 101 -3.21 6.07 13.55
N ARG A 102 -3.79 7.23 13.87
CA ARG A 102 -5.12 7.62 13.41
C ARG A 102 -5.16 7.79 11.89
N LEU A 103 -4.13 8.39 11.30
CA LEU A 103 -4.03 8.55 9.84
C LEU A 103 -3.94 7.20 9.12
N LEU A 104 -3.12 6.27 9.61
CA LEU A 104 -3.01 4.92 9.05
C LEU A 104 -4.30 4.11 9.25
N PHE A 105 -5.00 4.28 10.36
CA PHE A 105 -6.31 3.67 10.58
C PHE A 105 -7.34 4.17 9.56
N TRP A 106 -7.42 5.48 9.35
CA TRP A 106 -8.31 6.05 8.32
C TRP A 106 -7.93 5.60 6.91
N ASP A 107 -6.64 5.46 6.61
CA ASP A 107 -6.16 4.91 5.34
C ASP A 107 -6.64 3.45 5.11
N VAL A 108 -6.68 2.62 6.17
CA VAL A 108 -7.30 1.29 6.10
C VAL A 108 -8.81 1.39 5.84
N VAL A 109 -9.54 2.27 6.54
CA VAL A 109 -10.98 2.46 6.35
C VAL A 109 -11.31 2.86 4.91
N VAL A 110 -10.55 3.82 4.36
CA VAL A 110 -10.71 4.27 2.97
C VAL A 110 -10.45 3.12 1.99
N LYS A 111 -9.43 2.29 2.22
CA LYS A 111 -9.15 1.10 1.39
C LYS A 111 -10.25 0.03 1.50
N CYS A 112 -10.81 -0.19 2.69
CA CYS A 112 -11.94 -1.10 2.86
C CYS A 112 -13.18 -0.59 2.10
N ALA A 113 -13.47 0.71 2.17
CA ALA A 113 -14.55 1.31 1.40
C ALA A 113 -14.31 1.19 -0.11
N ALA A 114 -13.08 1.45 -0.56
CA ALA A 114 -12.67 1.28 -1.97
C ALA A 114 -12.82 -0.18 -2.45
N LEU A 115 -12.56 -1.14 -1.57
CA LEU A 115 -12.72 -2.57 -1.87
C LEU A 115 -14.19 -2.91 -2.11
N LEU A 116 -15.11 -2.32 -1.35
CA LEU A 116 -16.56 -2.48 -1.57
C LEU A 116 -17.02 -1.77 -2.85
N LEU A 117 -16.47 -0.60 -3.16
CA LEU A 117 -16.77 0.13 -4.40
C LEU A 117 -16.23 -0.56 -5.65
N THR A 118 -15.25 -1.45 -5.51
CA THR A 118 -14.68 -2.24 -6.62
C THR A 118 -15.73 -3.11 -7.32
N PHE A 119 -16.77 -3.54 -6.61
CA PHE A 119 -17.87 -4.31 -7.20
C PHE A 119 -18.71 -3.48 -8.18
N ALA A 120 -18.77 -2.15 -8.01
CA ALA A 120 -19.42 -1.24 -8.93
C ALA A 120 -18.47 -0.71 -10.01
N PHE A 121 -17.23 -0.41 -9.64
CA PHE A 121 -16.19 0.07 -10.55
C PHE A 121 -14.84 -0.61 -10.25
N PRO A 122 -14.42 -1.62 -11.02
CA PRO A 122 -13.25 -2.45 -10.69
C PRO A 122 -11.95 -1.67 -10.44
N PRO A 123 -11.56 -0.66 -11.22
CA PRO A 123 -10.30 0.06 -11.02
C PRO A 123 -10.20 0.88 -9.71
N THR A 124 -11.26 0.92 -8.90
CA THR A 124 -11.33 1.76 -7.69
C THR A 124 -10.17 1.50 -6.74
N MET A 125 -9.79 0.24 -6.49
CA MET A 125 -8.68 -0.05 -5.58
C MET A 125 -7.36 0.55 -6.06
N MET A 126 -7.05 0.42 -7.35
CA MET A 126 -5.81 0.98 -7.90
C MET A 126 -5.78 2.50 -7.81
N ILE A 127 -6.89 3.17 -8.14
CA ILE A 127 -7.00 4.63 -8.06
C ILE A 127 -6.81 5.10 -6.61
N VAL A 128 -7.50 4.49 -5.66
CA VAL A 128 -7.39 4.84 -4.24
C VAL A 128 -5.98 4.59 -3.72
N THR A 129 -5.31 3.50 -4.15
CA THR A 129 -3.90 3.28 -3.78
C THR A 129 -2.97 4.34 -4.34
N LEU A 130 -3.16 4.78 -5.59
CA LEU A 130 -2.35 5.84 -6.16
C LEU A 130 -2.53 7.16 -5.40
N LEU A 131 -3.78 7.54 -5.11
CA LEU A 131 -4.08 8.74 -4.33
C LEU A 131 -3.46 8.68 -2.93
N ALA A 132 -3.53 7.53 -2.27
CA ALA A 132 -2.88 7.31 -0.98
C ALA A 132 -1.35 7.44 -1.10
N ALA A 133 -0.73 6.90 -2.15
CA ALA A 133 0.71 7.04 -2.37
C ALA A 133 1.11 8.51 -2.47
N ILE A 134 0.40 9.29 -3.30
CA ILE A 134 0.64 10.73 -3.47
C ILE A 134 0.49 11.47 -2.15
N PHE A 135 -0.58 11.21 -1.40
CA PHE A 135 -0.81 11.79 -0.08
C PHE A 135 0.36 11.52 0.90
N TRP A 136 0.82 10.27 0.96
CA TRP A 136 1.94 9.89 1.83
C TRP A 136 3.27 10.52 1.39
N VAL A 137 3.52 10.64 0.09
CA VAL A 137 4.71 11.34 -0.44
C VAL A 137 4.68 12.81 -0.05
N ILE A 138 3.57 13.51 -0.29
CA ILE A 138 3.43 14.94 0.06
C ILE A 138 3.63 15.16 1.56
N MET A 139 2.99 14.35 2.41
CA MET A 139 3.17 14.43 3.85
C MET A 139 4.60 14.10 4.29
N GLY A 140 5.28 13.20 3.58
CA GLY A 140 6.68 12.86 3.81
C GLY A 140 7.64 14.01 3.49
N LEU A 141 7.34 14.82 2.48
CA LEU A 141 8.13 15.99 2.07
C LEU A 141 8.01 17.16 3.05
N GLN A 142 6.85 17.36 3.68
CA GLN A 142 6.59 18.48 4.61
C GLN A 142 7.33 18.41 5.96
N LYS A 143 8.09 17.34 6.22
CA LYS A 143 8.82 17.12 7.49
C LYS A 143 10.32 17.45 7.40
N TYR A 144 10.74 18.08 6.31
CA TYR A 144 12.06 18.70 6.09
C TYR A 144 11.86 20.18 5.80
#